data_AF-A0A524B9K4-F1
#
_entry.id   AF-A0A524B9K4-F1
#
_cell.length_a   1.000
_cell.length_b   1.000
_cell.length_c   1.000
_cell.angle_alpha   90.00
_cell.angle_beta   90.00
_cell.angle_gamma   90.00
#
_symmetry.space_group_name_H-M   'P 1'
#
loop_
_entity.id
_entity.type
_entity.pdbx_description
1 polymer ?
#
loop_
_entity_poly.entity_id
_entity_poly.type
_entity_poly.pdbx_seq_one_letter_code
_entity_poly.pdbx_strand_id
1 'polypeptide(L)'
;MDAYERATGTFADPLAQHNYSSAIAECMSKAGFEYAVPAMGNSVPGDIDRVAYIDAHGYGVFERLDAVPGNDPNEAIVAALSDAERDAYYVALLGADSDRKTVNDRNGVEYQSYAGSGCIYASFEQLGVSMDEAMQNQALLDVAFQEALAAVDSDRAVVAGWDAWSQCMSKAGYTVETRSEARALAHSYTDDPQTLEVKEQQLAAADVACDRRTSLQAVLDDARTRHLGAFYEANAEILRQYSANT
;
A
#
# COMPACT_ATOMS: atom_id res chain seq x y z
N MET A 1 -5.72 -6.40 -12.49
CA MET A 1 -4.79 -5.26 -12.61
C MET A 1 -5.48 -4.09 -13.29
N ASP A 2 -5.38 -2.89 -12.73
CA ASP A 2 -5.78 -1.65 -13.38
C ASP A 2 -4.65 -1.13 -14.32
N ALA A 3 -4.87 0.02 -14.98
CA ALA A 3 -3.88 0.58 -15.92
C ALA A 3 -2.65 1.17 -15.22
N TYR A 4 -2.79 1.63 -13.96
CA TYR A 4 -1.69 2.14 -13.17
C TYR A 4 -0.77 0.98 -12.76
N GLU A 5 -1.34 -0.11 -12.24
CA GLU A 5 -0.63 -1.33 -11.86
C GLU A 5 0.19 -1.92 -13.00
N ARG A 6 -0.39 -1.98 -14.20
CA ARG A 6 0.34 -2.43 -15.39
C ARG A 6 1.43 -1.46 -15.83
N ALA A 7 1.19 -0.14 -15.70
CA ALA A 7 2.15 0.87 -16.10
C ALA A 7 3.37 0.93 -15.18
N THR A 8 3.19 0.71 -13.88
CA THR A 8 4.25 0.80 -12.87
C THR A 8 4.84 -0.55 -12.48
N GLY A 9 4.21 -1.65 -12.89
CA GLY A 9 4.63 -2.97 -12.45
C GLY A 9 4.29 -3.27 -10.98
N THR A 10 3.35 -2.53 -10.39
CA THR A 10 2.83 -2.84 -9.04
C THR A 10 1.73 -3.89 -9.13
N PHE A 11 1.83 -4.96 -8.33
CA PHE A 11 0.85 -6.06 -8.33
C PHE A 11 0.03 -6.04 -7.03
N ALA A 12 -1.04 -5.23 -6.93
CA ALA A 12 -1.91 -5.24 -5.75
C ALA A 12 -3.02 -6.31 -5.86
N ASP A 13 -3.33 -6.78 -7.08
CA ASP A 13 -4.16 -7.96 -7.30
C ASP A 13 -3.49 -9.24 -6.74
N PRO A 14 -4.15 -10.02 -5.86
CA PRO A 14 -3.54 -11.19 -5.22
C PRO A 14 -3.08 -12.28 -6.20
N LEU A 15 -3.76 -12.46 -7.34
CA LEU A 15 -3.38 -13.45 -8.33
C LEU A 15 -2.15 -12.97 -9.13
N ALA A 16 -2.10 -11.70 -9.50
CA ALA A 16 -0.93 -11.10 -10.14
C ALA A 16 0.29 -11.15 -9.22
N GLN A 17 0.11 -10.84 -7.93
CA GLN A 17 1.16 -10.93 -6.92
C GLN A 17 1.67 -12.37 -6.76
N HIS A 18 0.77 -13.35 -6.71
CA HIS A 18 1.13 -14.76 -6.60
C HIS A 18 1.88 -15.27 -7.85
N ASN A 19 1.45 -14.88 -9.05
CA ASN A 19 2.12 -15.24 -10.30
C ASN A 19 3.53 -14.64 -10.37
N TYR A 20 3.68 -13.38 -9.96
CA TYR A 20 4.97 -12.71 -9.86
C TYR A 20 5.91 -13.41 -8.88
N SER A 21 5.46 -13.70 -7.66
CA SER A 21 6.26 -14.45 -6.68
C SER A 21 6.60 -15.88 -7.16
N SER A 22 5.73 -16.51 -7.93
CA SER A 22 5.98 -17.84 -8.52
C SER A 22 7.06 -17.79 -9.61
N ALA A 23 7.06 -16.76 -10.46
CA ALA A 23 8.12 -16.53 -11.45
C ALA A 23 9.48 -16.28 -10.76
N ILE A 24 9.50 -15.52 -9.66
CA ILE A 24 10.71 -15.32 -8.85
C ILE A 24 11.19 -16.67 -8.31
N ALA A 25 10.29 -17.47 -7.74
CA ALA A 25 10.65 -18.77 -7.18
C ALA A 25 11.23 -19.73 -8.24
N GLU A 26 10.67 -19.74 -9.45
CA GLU A 26 11.20 -20.51 -10.57
C GLU A 26 12.63 -20.08 -10.92
N CYS A 27 12.89 -18.78 -10.99
CA CYS A 27 14.22 -18.25 -11.27
C CYS A 27 15.21 -18.54 -10.13
N MET A 28 14.81 -18.32 -8.88
CA MET A 28 15.67 -18.57 -7.71
C MET A 28 16.04 -20.05 -7.60
N SER A 29 15.09 -20.95 -7.89
CA SER A 29 15.35 -22.38 -7.95
C SER A 29 16.41 -22.74 -8.99
N LYS A 30 16.38 -22.10 -10.18
CA LYS A 30 17.42 -22.27 -11.21
C LYS A 30 18.78 -21.72 -10.77
N ALA A 31 18.79 -20.69 -9.93
CA ALA A 31 19.99 -20.13 -9.31
C ALA A 31 20.50 -20.96 -8.12
N GLY A 32 19.77 -22.00 -7.71
CA GLY A 32 20.16 -22.89 -6.60
C GLY A 32 19.67 -22.44 -5.22
N PHE A 33 18.75 -21.48 -5.16
CA PHE A 33 18.20 -20.94 -3.92
C PHE A 33 16.72 -21.30 -3.75
N GLU A 34 16.32 -21.55 -2.50
CA GLU A 34 14.91 -21.64 -2.14
C GLU A 34 14.29 -20.24 -2.09
N TYR A 35 13.05 -20.10 -2.55
CA TYR A 35 12.27 -18.87 -2.42
C TYR A 35 10.82 -19.26 -2.16
N ALA A 36 10.29 -18.83 -1.02
CA ALA A 36 8.93 -19.10 -0.60
C ALA A 36 7.96 -18.15 -1.30
N VAL A 37 6.99 -18.72 -2.02
CA VAL A 37 5.87 -17.98 -2.60
C VAL A 37 4.88 -17.67 -1.47
N PRO A 38 4.56 -16.40 -1.19
CA PRO A 38 3.52 -16.07 -0.23
C PRO A 38 2.21 -16.76 -0.59
N ALA A 39 1.54 -17.31 0.41
CA ALA A 39 0.19 -17.83 0.21
C ALA A 39 -0.69 -16.70 -0.36
N MET A 40 -1.59 -17.04 -1.28
CA MET A 40 -2.59 -16.07 -1.74
C MET A 40 -3.32 -15.56 -0.49
N GLY A 41 -3.14 -14.26 -0.19
CA GLY A 41 -3.78 -13.64 0.95
C GLY A 41 -5.30 -13.68 0.78
N ASN A 42 -6.03 -13.79 1.89
CA ASN A 42 -7.43 -13.40 1.88
C ASN A 42 -7.47 -11.90 1.60
N SER A 43 -7.95 -11.51 0.42
CA SER A 43 -8.10 -10.12 0.05
C SER A 43 -9.01 -9.43 1.06
N VAL A 44 -8.51 -8.41 1.75
CA VAL A 44 -9.40 -7.41 2.34
C VAL A 44 -10.02 -6.67 1.14
N PRO A 45 -11.35 -6.66 0.97
CA PRO A 45 -11.97 -5.99 -0.17
C PRO A 45 -11.51 -4.54 -0.27
N GLY A 46 -11.02 -4.13 -1.43
CA GLY A 46 -10.45 -2.79 -1.67
C GLY A 46 -11.48 -1.65 -1.68
N ASP A 47 -12.74 -1.92 -1.38
CA ASP A 47 -13.84 -0.96 -1.44
C ASP A 47 -14.75 -1.12 -0.21
N ILE A 48 -14.11 -1.15 0.96
CA ILE A 48 -14.83 -1.16 2.23
C ILE A 48 -15.31 0.26 2.49
N ASP A 49 -16.64 0.44 2.52
CA ASP A 49 -17.25 1.60 3.17
C ASP A 49 -16.73 1.65 4.61
N ARG A 50 -15.81 2.59 4.84
CA ARG A 50 -15.06 2.71 6.09
C ARG A 50 -15.97 3.01 7.27
N VAL A 51 -17.03 3.78 7.05
CA VAL A 51 -18.02 4.10 8.07
C VAL A 51 -18.81 2.84 8.37
N ALA A 52 -19.27 2.11 7.35
CA ALA A 52 -19.96 0.83 7.54
C ALA A 52 -19.07 -0.21 8.22
N TYR A 53 -17.77 -0.25 7.94
CA TYR A 53 -16.83 -1.16 8.59
C TYR A 53 -16.61 -0.82 10.05
N ILE A 54 -16.38 0.46 10.38
CA ILE A 54 -16.23 0.87 11.78
C ILE A 54 -17.55 0.66 12.54
N ASP A 55 -18.69 0.89 11.90
CA ASP A 55 -20.02 0.64 12.48
C ASP A 55 -20.26 -0.86 12.75
N ALA A 56 -19.79 -1.74 11.85
CA ALA A 56 -19.98 -3.18 11.97
C ALA A 56 -18.91 -3.90 12.82
N HIS A 57 -17.67 -3.40 12.81
CA HIS A 57 -16.48 -4.12 13.33
C HIS A 57 -15.63 -3.28 14.30
N GLY A 58 -15.96 -2.01 14.54
CA GLY A 58 -15.10 -1.11 15.29
C GLY A 58 -13.77 -0.84 14.56
N TYR A 59 -12.68 -0.61 15.33
CA TYR A 59 -11.36 -0.40 14.73
C TYR A 59 -10.59 -1.70 14.48
N GLY A 60 -11.15 -2.87 14.83
CA GLY A 60 -10.56 -4.20 14.71
C GLY A 60 -9.39 -4.47 15.66
N VAL A 61 -9.32 -3.83 16.85
CA VAL A 61 -8.22 -4.05 17.81
C VAL A 61 -8.27 -5.48 18.36
N PHE A 62 -9.45 -5.98 18.74
CA PHE A 62 -9.60 -7.35 19.22
C PHE A 62 -9.28 -8.39 18.13
N GLU A 63 -9.69 -8.15 16.90
CA GLU A 63 -9.38 -9.01 15.74
C GLU A 63 -7.86 -9.09 15.46
N ARG A 64 -7.10 -8.03 15.81
CA ARG A 64 -5.65 -7.97 15.65
C ARG A 64 -4.86 -8.58 16.80
N LEU A 65 -5.43 -8.69 18.00
CA LEU A 65 -4.77 -9.40 19.10
C LEU A 65 -4.62 -10.91 18.80
N ASP A 66 -5.45 -11.43 17.89
CA ASP A 66 -5.36 -12.80 17.36
C ASP A 66 -4.57 -12.89 16.03
N ALA A 67 -4.17 -11.76 15.44
CA ALA A 67 -3.43 -11.71 14.19
C ALA A 67 -1.91 -11.63 14.46
N VAL A 68 -1.25 -12.78 14.41
CA VAL A 68 0.22 -12.86 14.34
C VAL A 68 0.68 -12.04 13.13
N PRO A 69 1.61 -11.08 13.29
CA PRO A 69 2.20 -10.37 12.15
C PRO A 69 2.74 -11.39 11.15
N GLY A 70 2.36 -11.25 9.89
CA GLY A 70 2.86 -12.11 8.83
C GLY A 70 4.38 -11.98 8.74
N ASN A 71 5.10 -12.98 9.22
CA ASN A 71 6.52 -13.13 8.92
C ASN A 71 6.67 -13.20 7.40
N ASP A 72 7.60 -12.43 6.83
CA ASP A 72 8.05 -12.68 5.46
C ASP A 72 8.54 -14.13 5.40
N PRO A 73 7.91 -15.01 4.60
CA PRO A 73 8.25 -16.42 4.58
C PRO A 73 9.69 -16.67 4.10
N ASN A 74 10.33 -15.69 3.45
CA ASN A 74 11.72 -15.76 3.02
C ASN A 74 12.74 -15.32 4.08
N GLU A 75 12.31 -14.64 5.15
CA GLU A 75 13.22 -14.18 6.20
C GLU A 75 13.93 -15.37 6.87
N ALA A 76 13.21 -16.45 7.15
CA ALA A 76 13.77 -17.66 7.74
C ALA A 76 14.77 -18.37 6.80
N ILE A 77 14.50 -18.37 5.49
CA ILE A 77 15.39 -18.95 4.47
C ILE A 77 16.70 -18.15 4.46
N VAL A 78 16.62 -16.83 4.33
CA VAL A 78 17.79 -15.95 4.29
C VAL A 78 18.57 -15.99 5.60
N ALA A 79 17.89 -16.04 6.74
CA ALA A 79 18.53 -16.12 8.06
C ALA A 79 19.35 -17.40 8.24
N ALA A 80 18.98 -18.50 7.58
CA ALA A 80 19.69 -19.77 7.64
C ALA A 80 20.95 -19.84 6.76
N LEU A 81 21.14 -18.89 5.83
CA LEU A 81 22.29 -18.83 4.94
C LEU A 81 23.53 -18.27 5.64
N SER A 82 24.71 -18.79 5.28
CA SER A 82 25.98 -18.13 5.60
C SER A 82 26.10 -16.77 4.91
N ASP A 83 27.01 -15.91 5.37
CA ASP A 83 27.18 -14.57 4.78
C ASP A 83 27.46 -14.61 3.27
N ALA A 84 28.33 -15.53 2.83
CA ALA A 84 28.64 -15.69 1.41
C ALA A 84 27.46 -16.21 0.59
N GLU A 85 26.66 -17.13 1.15
CA GLU A 85 25.44 -17.62 0.50
C GLU A 85 24.34 -16.56 0.47
N ARG A 86 24.26 -15.72 1.49
CA ARG A 86 23.33 -14.58 1.58
C ARG A 86 23.66 -13.53 0.52
N ASP A 87 24.93 -13.21 0.34
CA ASP A 87 25.37 -12.31 -0.74
C ASP A 87 25.00 -12.87 -2.11
N ALA A 88 25.29 -14.16 -2.35
CA ALA A 88 24.94 -14.83 -3.60
C ALA A 88 23.42 -14.93 -3.82
N TYR A 89 22.64 -15.13 -2.74
CA TYR A 89 21.18 -15.12 -2.76
C TYR A 89 20.65 -13.75 -3.21
N TYR A 90 21.16 -12.66 -2.62
CA TYR A 90 20.72 -11.32 -2.99
C TYR A 90 21.15 -10.92 -4.40
N VAL A 91 22.35 -11.33 -4.84
CA VAL A 91 22.76 -11.12 -6.25
C VAL A 91 21.85 -11.91 -7.21
N ALA A 92 21.45 -13.13 -6.88
CA ALA A 92 20.50 -13.90 -7.68
C ALA A 92 19.11 -13.25 -7.70
N LEU A 93 18.63 -12.76 -6.55
CA LEU A 93 17.30 -12.17 -6.40
C LEU A 93 17.19 -10.78 -7.05
N LEU A 94 18.09 -9.88 -6.66
CA LEU A 94 18.05 -8.44 -6.97
C LEU A 94 18.91 -8.07 -8.19
N GLY A 95 19.80 -8.96 -8.63
CA GLY A 95 20.85 -8.66 -9.60
C GLY A 95 22.07 -7.99 -8.97
N ALA A 96 23.10 -7.75 -9.78
CA ALA A 96 24.31 -7.06 -9.33
C ALA A 96 24.10 -5.54 -9.34
N ASP A 97 24.62 -4.83 -8.33
CA ASP A 97 24.53 -3.37 -8.26
C ASP A 97 25.17 -2.67 -9.48
N SER A 98 26.16 -3.30 -10.14
CA SER A 98 26.78 -2.82 -11.38
C SER A 98 25.81 -2.71 -12.55
N ASP A 99 24.69 -3.44 -12.48
CA ASP A 99 23.72 -3.54 -13.57
C ASP A 99 22.52 -2.60 -13.33
N ARG A 100 22.54 -1.80 -12.25
CA ARG A 100 21.52 -0.78 -12.01
C ARG A 100 21.55 0.27 -13.12
N LYS A 101 20.36 0.67 -13.53
CA LYS A 101 20.13 1.74 -14.48
C LYS A 101 19.72 3.00 -13.71
N THR A 102 19.79 4.14 -14.39
CA THR A 102 19.26 5.39 -13.84
C THR A 102 17.91 5.66 -14.49
N VAL A 103 16.90 5.96 -13.67
CA VAL A 103 15.61 6.49 -14.11
C VAL A 103 15.49 7.94 -13.66
N ASN A 104 14.69 8.72 -14.37
CA ASN A 104 14.44 10.12 -14.02
C ASN A 104 12.99 10.29 -13.61
N ASP A 105 12.74 11.01 -12.53
CA ASP A 105 11.38 11.47 -12.25
C ASP A 105 10.98 12.63 -13.18
N ARG A 106 9.73 13.10 -13.01
CA ARG A 106 9.18 14.22 -13.77
C ARG A 106 9.90 15.56 -13.55
N ASN A 107 10.65 15.69 -12.46
CA ASN A 107 11.40 16.88 -12.09
C ASN A 107 12.87 16.80 -12.56
N GLY A 108 13.26 15.70 -13.22
CA GLY A 108 14.64 15.46 -13.67
C GLY A 108 15.58 15.02 -12.55
N VAL A 109 15.04 14.54 -11.42
CA VAL A 109 15.84 13.93 -10.35
C VAL A 109 16.15 12.48 -10.75
N GLU A 110 17.43 12.14 -10.68
CA GLU A 110 17.94 10.80 -10.98
C GLU A 110 17.77 9.85 -9.80
N TYR A 111 17.26 8.65 -10.08
CA TYR A 111 17.14 7.55 -9.13
C TYR A 111 17.83 6.30 -9.68
N GLN A 112 18.46 5.54 -8.79
CA GLN A 112 18.99 4.22 -9.12
C GLN A 112 17.83 3.23 -9.19
N SER A 113 17.73 2.56 -10.34
CA SER A 113 16.74 1.53 -10.59
C SER A 113 17.11 0.23 -9.86
N TYR A 114 16.24 -0.80 -9.97
CA TYR A 114 16.66 -2.18 -9.74
C TYR A 114 17.73 -2.56 -10.74
N ALA A 115 18.55 -3.57 -10.42
CA ALA A 115 19.50 -4.08 -11.38
C ALA A 115 18.75 -4.55 -12.64
N GLY A 116 19.34 -4.35 -13.82
CA GLY A 116 18.85 -4.90 -15.09
C GLY A 116 18.99 -6.42 -15.21
N SER A 117 19.09 -7.12 -14.09
CA SER A 117 19.42 -8.53 -13.94
C SER A 117 18.80 -9.10 -12.65
N GLY A 118 18.96 -10.40 -12.42
CA GLY A 118 18.39 -11.09 -11.26
C GLY A 118 16.95 -11.57 -11.47
N CYS A 119 16.44 -12.29 -10.47
CA CYS A 119 15.18 -13.00 -10.57
C CYS A 119 13.95 -12.09 -10.50
N ILE A 120 14.03 -10.96 -9.80
CA ILE A 120 12.98 -9.93 -9.88
C ILE A 120 12.86 -9.42 -11.32
N TYR A 121 13.97 -9.01 -11.94
CA TYR A 121 13.98 -8.51 -13.31
C TYR A 121 13.45 -9.54 -14.32
N ALA A 122 13.95 -10.78 -14.23
CA ALA A 122 13.52 -11.86 -15.12
C ALA A 122 12.02 -12.17 -15.00
N SER A 123 11.43 -11.99 -13.81
CA SER A 123 10.01 -12.26 -13.57
C SER A 123 9.11 -11.24 -14.25
N PHE A 124 9.50 -9.97 -14.31
CA PHE A 124 8.78 -8.95 -15.06
C PHE A 124 8.69 -9.30 -16.55
N GLU A 125 9.83 -9.66 -17.15
CA GLU A 125 9.90 -10.08 -18.56
C GLU A 125 9.06 -11.33 -18.83
N GLN A 126 9.05 -12.31 -17.91
CA GLN A 126 8.21 -13.51 -18.02
C GLN A 126 6.71 -13.19 -18.01
N LEU A 127 6.31 -12.11 -17.31
CA LEU A 127 4.94 -11.62 -17.28
C LEU A 127 4.60 -10.68 -18.45
N GLY A 128 5.54 -10.46 -19.38
CA GLY A 128 5.36 -9.57 -20.53
C GLY A 128 5.35 -8.09 -20.15
N VAL A 129 5.93 -7.74 -19.01
CA VAL A 129 6.09 -6.35 -18.55
C VAL A 129 7.56 -5.99 -18.67
N SER A 130 7.88 -4.94 -19.43
CA SER A 130 9.24 -4.43 -19.46
C SER A 130 9.56 -3.76 -18.13
N MET A 131 10.54 -4.29 -17.40
CA MET A 131 10.91 -3.70 -16.11
C MET A 131 11.46 -2.29 -16.29
N ASP A 132 12.25 -2.04 -17.34
CA ASP A 132 12.77 -0.70 -17.63
C ASP A 132 11.66 0.33 -17.84
N GLU A 133 10.64 -0.01 -18.65
CA GLU A 133 9.49 0.86 -18.89
C GLU A 133 8.65 1.03 -17.61
N ALA A 134 8.40 -0.05 -16.88
CA ALA A 134 7.66 -0.03 -15.63
C ALA A 134 8.32 0.88 -14.59
N MET A 135 9.65 0.81 -14.47
CA MET A 135 10.42 1.63 -13.55
C MET A 135 10.46 3.10 -13.95
N GLN A 136 10.61 3.41 -15.24
CA GLN A 136 10.56 4.79 -15.72
C GLN A 136 9.16 5.38 -15.54
N ASN A 137 8.11 4.63 -15.82
CA ASN A 137 6.74 5.05 -15.57
C ASN A 137 6.48 5.25 -14.07
N GLN A 138 6.97 4.34 -13.22
CA GLN A 138 6.86 4.47 -11.77
C GLN A 138 7.54 5.76 -11.29
N ALA A 139 8.78 6.05 -11.71
CA ALA A 139 9.46 7.30 -11.33
C ALA A 139 8.68 8.56 -11.77
N LEU A 140 8.05 8.53 -12.95
CA LEU A 140 7.23 9.64 -13.45
C LEU A 140 5.91 9.78 -12.68
N LEU A 141 5.24 8.66 -12.38
CA LEU A 141 3.90 8.63 -11.80
C LEU A 141 3.93 8.77 -10.27
N ASP A 142 4.93 8.25 -9.58
CA ASP A 142 5.03 8.30 -8.11
C ASP A 142 5.05 9.73 -7.62
N VAL A 143 5.88 10.60 -8.21
CA VAL A 143 5.91 12.02 -7.84
C VAL A 143 4.56 12.69 -8.06
N ALA A 144 3.92 12.45 -9.21
CA ALA A 144 2.59 12.98 -9.50
C ALA A 144 1.54 12.52 -8.51
N PHE A 145 1.60 11.24 -8.16
CA PHE A 145 0.65 10.61 -7.28
C PHE A 145 0.80 11.18 -5.88
N GLN A 146 2.04 11.36 -5.41
CA GLN A 146 2.33 12.05 -4.14
C GLN A 146 1.87 13.51 -4.16
N GLU A 147 2.07 14.23 -5.27
CA GLU A 147 1.54 15.60 -5.44
C GLU A 147 0.01 15.63 -5.35
N ALA A 148 -0.67 14.66 -5.98
CA ALA A 148 -2.13 14.55 -5.93
C ALA A 148 -2.63 14.20 -4.52
N LEU A 149 -1.95 13.30 -3.79
CA LEU A 149 -2.25 13.00 -2.40
C LEU A 149 -2.03 14.23 -1.50
N ALA A 150 -0.93 14.95 -1.67
CA ALA A 150 -0.69 16.20 -0.95
C ALA A 150 -1.75 17.27 -1.25
N ALA A 151 -2.27 17.30 -2.49
CA ALA A 151 -3.38 18.17 -2.86
C ALA A 151 -4.70 17.77 -2.19
N VAL A 152 -4.96 16.47 -1.97
CA VAL A 152 -6.08 15.99 -1.14
C VAL A 152 -5.91 16.47 0.30
N ASP A 153 -4.75 16.24 0.91
CA ASP A 153 -4.50 16.56 2.32
C ASP A 153 -4.57 18.06 2.60
N SER A 154 -4.13 18.89 1.65
CA SER A 154 -4.18 20.35 1.73
C SER A 154 -5.47 20.97 1.20
N ASP A 155 -6.42 20.17 0.71
CA ASP A 155 -7.70 20.67 0.23
C ASP A 155 -8.45 21.37 1.38
N ARG A 156 -8.90 22.60 1.13
CA ARG A 156 -9.53 23.44 2.17
C ARG A 156 -10.76 22.78 2.77
N ALA A 157 -11.51 21.99 2.00
CA ALA A 157 -12.66 21.26 2.51
C ALA A 157 -12.21 20.13 3.44
N VAL A 158 -11.14 19.40 3.08
CA VAL A 158 -10.57 18.31 3.89
C VAL A 158 -10.05 18.84 5.22
N VAL A 159 -9.26 19.92 5.21
CA VAL A 159 -8.75 20.57 6.43
C VAL A 159 -9.91 20.99 7.34
N ALA A 160 -10.92 21.67 6.78
CA ALA A 160 -12.09 22.09 7.56
C ALA A 160 -12.93 20.90 8.07
N GLY A 161 -12.99 19.80 7.30
CA GLY A 161 -13.65 18.56 7.68
C GLY A 161 -12.97 17.89 8.87
N TRP A 162 -11.64 17.82 8.86
CA TRP A 162 -10.84 17.32 9.99
C TRP A 162 -11.01 18.19 11.24
N ASP A 163 -10.94 19.52 11.10
CA ASP A 163 -11.17 20.45 12.21
C ASP A 163 -12.57 20.28 12.82
N ALA A 164 -13.61 20.12 12.00
CA ALA A 164 -14.97 19.92 12.47
C ALA A 164 -15.14 18.56 13.17
N TRP A 165 -14.53 17.50 12.61
CA TRP A 165 -14.59 16.16 13.17
C TRP A 165 -13.82 16.06 14.49
N SER A 166 -12.61 16.61 14.57
CA SER A 166 -11.79 16.60 15.79
C SER A 166 -12.47 17.36 16.93
N GLN A 167 -13.11 18.49 16.64
CA GLN A 167 -13.95 19.21 17.61
C GLN A 167 -15.15 18.40 18.07
N CYS A 168 -15.74 17.57 17.20
CA CYS A 168 -16.81 16.66 17.59
C CYS A 168 -16.28 15.54 18.50
N MET A 169 -15.15 14.92 18.16
CA MET A 169 -14.48 13.89 18.96
C MET A 169 -14.08 14.42 20.33
N SER A 170 -13.57 15.65 20.40
CA SER A 170 -13.23 16.32 21.66
C SER A 170 -14.46 16.48 22.57
N LYS A 171 -15.63 16.84 22.02
CA LYS A 171 -16.89 16.88 22.77
C LYS A 171 -17.38 15.50 23.21
N ALA A 172 -16.99 14.45 22.49
CA ALA A 172 -17.23 13.06 22.87
C ALA A 172 -16.19 12.52 23.89
N GLY A 173 -15.19 13.33 24.26
CA GLY A 173 -14.17 12.98 25.27
C GLY A 173 -12.86 12.45 24.71
N TYR A 174 -12.63 12.54 23.40
CA TYR A 174 -11.42 12.03 22.73
C TYR A 174 -10.57 13.16 22.17
N THR A 175 -9.28 13.18 22.52
CA THR A 175 -8.30 14.15 21.98
C THR A 175 -7.55 13.52 20.82
N VAL A 176 -8.11 13.65 19.62
CA VAL A 176 -7.56 13.11 18.37
C VAL A 176 -7.86 14.07 17.22
N GLU A 177 -6.88 14.28 16.34
CA GLU A 177 -6.99 15.18 15.19
C GLU A 177 -7.35 14.42 13.91
N THR A 178 -7.00 13.13 13.85
CA THR A 178 -7.26 12.26 12.71
C THR A 178 -7.86 10.92 13.12
N ARG A 179 -8.49 10.23 12.17
CA ARG A 179 -8.90 8.82 12.36
C ARG A 179 -7.71 7.87 12.56
N SER A 180 -6.52 8.24 12.09
CA SER A 180 -5.31 7.46 12.35
C SER A 180 -4.95 7.52 13.84
N GLU A 181 -5.03 8.70 14.44
CA GLU A 181 -4.84 8.88 15.87
C GLU A 181 -5.93 8.22 16.70
N ALA A 182 -7.21 8.30 16.29
CA ALA A 182 -8.29 7.54 16.94
C ALA A 182 -8.00 6.04 16.92
N ARG A 183 -7.55 5.50 15.78
CA ARG A 183 -7.12 4.11 15.69
C ARG A 183 -5.92 3.83 16.61
N ALA A 184 -4.90 4.68 16.63
CA ALA A 184 -3.74 4.52 17.49
C ALA A 184 -4.11 4.54 18.98
N LEU A 185 -5.04 5.42 19.37
CA LEU A 185 -5.62 5.47 20.71
C LEU A 185 -6.31 4.14 21.05
N ALA A 186 -7.11 3.59 20.13
CA ALA A 186 -7.74 2.28 20.32
C ALA A 186 -6.71 1.17 20.58
N HIS A 187 -5.57 1.18 19.87
CA HIS A 187 -4.47 0.23 20.06
C HIS A 187 -3.69 0.44 21.36
N SER A 188 -3.72 1.65 21.92
CA SER A 188 -2.97 1.98 23.13
C SER A 188 -3.63 1.46 24.41
N TYR A 189 -4.88 1.01 24.33
CA TYR A 189 -5.58 0.45 25.48
C TYR A 189 -4.94 -0.89 25.89
N THR A 190 -4.71 -1.07 27.19
CA THR A 190 -4.04 -2.25 27.78
C THR A 190 -4.87 -2.95 28.85
N ASP A 191 -6.18 -2.67 28.88
CA ASP A 191 -7.13 -3.24 29.82
C ASP A 191 -7.40 -4.74 29.55
N ASP A 192 -8.23 -5.37 30.40
CA ASP A 192 -8.72 -6.72 30.13
C ASP A 192 -9.60 -6.75 28.86
N PRO A 193 -9.74 -7.91 28.18
CA PRO A 193 -10.45 -8.02 26.91
C PRO A 193 -11.87 -7.42 26.88
N GLN A 194 -12.65 -7.58 27.96
CA GLN A 194 -14.02 -7.06 28.00
C GLN A 194 -14.02 -5.54 28.10
N THR A 195 -13.14 -4.98 28.92
CA THR A 195 -12.97 -3.53 29.04
C THR A 195 -12.44 -2.92 27.74
N LEU A 196 -11.52 -3.59 27.06
CA LEU A 196 -10.98 -3.17 25.76
C LEU A 196 -12.09 -3.09 24.70
N GLU A 197 -12.87 -4.16 24.55
CA GLU A 197 -13.98 -4.23 23.59
C GLU A 197 -14.95 -3.06 23.78
N VAL A 198 -15.34 -2.79 25.04
CA VAL A 198 -16.25 -1.67 25.36
C VAL A 198 -15.62 -0.32 25.00
N LYS A 199 -14.36 -0.07 25.33
CA LYS A 199 -13.68 1.21 25.02
C LYS A 199 -13.52 1.41 23.51
N GLU A 200 -13.16 0.35 22.78
CA GLU A 200 -13.04 0.39 21.33
C GLU A 200 -14.41 0.68 20.67
N GLN A 201 -15.46 -0.01 21.09
CA GLN A 201 -16.83 0.22 20.58
C GLN A 201 -17.30 1.66 20.85
N GLN A 202 -17.02 2.21 22.04
CA GLN A 202 -17.36 3.60 22.36
C GLN A 202 -16.62 4.59 21.45
N LEU A 203 -15.32 4.38 21.23
CA LEU A 203 -14.52 5.24 20.36
C LEU A 203 -14.96 5.14 18.89
N ALA A 204 -15.25 3.92 18.42
CA ALA A 204 -15.78 3.67 17.07
C ALA A 204 -17.16 4.32 16.86
N ALA A 205 -18.06 4.20 17.84
CA ALA A 205 -19.38 4.85 17.79
C ALA A 205 -19.25 6.38 17.76
N ALA A 206 -18.30 6.95 18.49
CA ALA A 206 -18.02 8.38 18.43
C ALA A 206 -17.48 8.81 17.06
N ASP A 207 -16.56 8.06 16.44
CA ASP A 207 -16.06 8.34 15.08
C ASP A 207 -17.20 8.33 14.06
N VAL A 208 -18.02 7.29 14.05
CA VAL A 208 -19.17 7.17 13.12
C VAL A 208 -20.17 8.30 13.33
N ALA A 209 -20.51 8.63 14.59
CA ALA A 209 -21.44 9.71 14.88
C ALA A 209 -20.87 11.08 14.46
N CYS A 210 -19.59 11.32 14.71
CA CYS A 210 -18.92 12.56 14.33
C CYS A 210 -18.75 12.68 12.82
N ASP A 211 -18.43 11.59 12.13
CA ASP A 211 -18.38 11.54 10.68
C ASP A 211 -19.74 11.87 10.05
N ARG A 212 -20.82 11.21 10.48
CA ARG A 212 -22.17 11.50 9.98
C ARG A 212 -22.57 12.96 10.21
N ARG A 213 -22.14 13.55 11.33
CA ARG A 213 -22.43 14.94 11.68
C ARG A 213 -21.65 15.94 10.82
N THR A 214 -20.41 15.64 10.46
CA THR A 214 -19.53 16.57 9.72
C THR A 214 -19.46 16.24 8.24
N SER A 215 -20.01 15.10 7.82
CA SER A 215 -19.86 14.54 6.47
C SER A 215 -18.40 14.36 6.07
N LEU A 216 -17.51 14.06 7.04
CA LEU A 216 -16.06 13.98 6.79
C LEU A 216 -15.73 12.98 5.68
N GLN A 217 -16.33 11.78 5.68
CA GLN A 217 -16.09 10.77 4.66
C GLN A 217 -16.44 11.29 3.25
N ALA A 218 -17.60 11.93 3.08
CA ALA A 218 -18.00 12.51 1.80
C ALA A 218 -17.05 13.62 1.32
N VAL A 219 -16.54 14.43 2.25
CA VAL A 219 -15.54 15.47 1.94
C VAL A 219 -14.21 14.85 1.47
N LEU A 220 -13.75 13.79 2.15
CA LEU A 220 -12.54 13.06 1.75
C LEU A 220 -12.70 12.42 0.38
N ASP A 221 -13.86 11.81 0.10
CA ASP A 221 -14.13 11.12 -1.15
C ASP A 221 -14.27 12.10 -2.33
N ASP A 222 -14.90 13.26 -2.13
CA ASP A 222 -14.94 14.32 -3.14
C ASP A 222 -13.54 14.86 -3.47
N ALA A 223 -12.74 15.16 -2.44
CA ALA A 223 -11.38 15.65 -2.65
C ALA A 223 -10.50 14.62 -3.37
N ARG A 224 -10.56 13.34 -2.96
CA ARG A 224 -9.88 12.24 -3.66
C ARG A 224 -10.33 12.12 -5.10
N THR A 225 -11.64 12.14 -5.36
CA THR A 225 -12.18 12.06 -6.71
C THR A 225 -11.65 13.19 -7.59
N ARG A 226 -11.64 14.43 -7.09
CA ARG A 226 -11.13 15.59 -7.84
C ARG A 226 -9.64 15.50 -8.10
N HIS A 227 -8.82 15.30 -7.08
CA HIS A 227 -7.35 15.39 -7.19
C HIS A 227 -6.74 14.13 -7.81
N LEU A 228 -7.24 12.93 -7.48
CA LEU A 228 -6.81 11.71 -8.15
C LEU A 228 -7.37 11.63 -9.58
N GLY A 229 -8.58 12.13 -9.82
CA GLY A 229 -9.12 12.29 -11.18
C GLY A 229 -8.23 13.17 -12.05
N ALA A 230 -7.82 14.33 -11.53
CA ALA A 230 -6.87 15.22 -12.22
C ALA A 230 -5.51 14.56 -12.46
N PHE A 231 -5.02 13.74 -11.52
CA PHE A 231 -3.83 12.92 -11.72
C PHE A 231 -4.00 11.95 -12.91
N TYR A 232 -5.10 11.19 -12.96
CA TYR A 232 -5.34 10.24 -14.03
C TYR A 232 -5.48 10.93 -15.39
N GLU A 233 -6.15 12.09 -15.44
CA GLU A 233 -6.29 12.90 -16.65
C GLU A 233 -4.93 13.44 -17.13
N ALA A 234 -4.14 14.02 -16.22
CA ALA A 234 -2.83 14.60 -16.55
C ALA A 234 -1.81 13.54 -17.01
N ASN A 235 -1.96 12.29 -16.56
CA ASN A 235 -1.07 11.19 -16.90
C ASN A 235 -1.70 10.18 -17.87
N ALA A 236 -2.81 10.53 -18.52
CA ALA A 236 -3.58 9.63 -19.39
C ALA A 236 -2.79 9.13 -20.60
N GLU A 237 -1.75 9.82 -21.05
CA GLU A 237 -0.89 9.33 -22.15
C GLU A 237 -0.10 8.08 -21.74
N ILE A 238 0.56 8.12 -20.58
CA ILE A 238 1.29 6.97 -20.03
C ILE A 238 0.28 5.84 -19.78
N LEU A 239 -0.81 6.13 -19.08
CA LEU A 239 -1.76 5.10 -18.63
C LEU A 239 -2.57 4.46 -19.78
N ARG A 240 -2.86 5.18 -20.88
CA ARG A 240 -3.61 4.63 -22.03
C ARG A 240 -2.89 3.47 -22.70
N GLN A 241 -1.56 3.49 -22.73
CA GLN A 241 -0.75 2.39 -23.27
C GLN A 241 -1.01 1.06 -22.54
N TYR A 242 -1.40 1.15 -21.26
CA TYR A 242 -1.67 0.02 -20.38
C TYR A 242 -3.18 -0.16 -20.11
N SER A 243 -4.04 0.60 -20.79
CA SER A 243 -5.50 0.49 -20.65
C SER A 243 -6.13 -0.55 -21.58
N ALA A 244 -5.40 -0.97 -22.62
CA ALA A 244 -5.89 -1.87 -23.66
C ALA A 244 -5.40 -3.32 -23.43
N ASN A 245 -6.08 -4.05 -22.54
CA ASN A 245 -6.16 -5.52 -22.49
C ASN A 245 -7.20 -5.93 -21.42
N THR A 246 -8.42 -5.42 -21.58
CA THR A 246 -9.65 -5.92 -20.90
C THR A 246 -10.55 -6.58 -21.92
#